data_AF-A0A2S9IWR5-F1
#
_entry.id   AF-A0A2S9IWR5-F1
#
_cell.length_a   1.000
_cell.length_b   1.000
_cell.length_c   1.000
_cell.angle_alpha   90.00
_cell.angle_beta   90.00
_cell.angle_gamma   90.00
#
_symmetry.space_group_name_H-M   'P 1'
#
loop_
_entity.id
_entity.type
_entity.pdbx_description
1 polymer ?
#
loop_
_entity_poly.entity_id
_entity_poly.type
_entity_poly.pdbx_seq_one_letter_code
_entity_poly.pdbx_strand_id
1 'polypeptide(L)'
;MGLGMARSLVRAGLDVSGCDLDSAALESLEASDGHPFTTPAEACGNADIVVVVVVNAAQTESVLFGQDGAVAAMKPGSVIISSATMSPADAKGLAARAAERGIHYLDAPISGGAAKADEGKLTVMASGPPEAFAAAKPALDAMAETVYELGDAVGIGSSFKIVNQLLAGVHIAAACEAITFAKSLDLDISKVFEVITKSAGNSWMFENRMQYVLAGDYAPRSAVSIFTKDLGIVSDLGRKQKFPLPIASAALQLFVMTEAAGMGGDGDTSVARLLARIAGLELPGMEED
;
A
#
# COMPACT_ATOMS: atom_id res chain seq x y z
N MET A 1 2.14 6.20 -4.38
CA MET A 1 2.91 5.08 -4.97
C MET A 1 2.67 4.98 -6.48
N GLY A 2 1.41 5.00 -6.95
CA GLY A 2 1.08 4.88 -8.38
C GLY A 2 1.87 5.83 -9.29
N LEU A 3 1.93 7.13 -8.98
CA LEU A 3 2.72 8.10 -9.74
C LEU A 3 4.21 7.74 -9.85
N GLY A 4 4.84 7.26 -8.78
CA GLY A 4 6.24 6.84 -8.80
C GLY A 4 6.46 5.62 -9.71
N MET A 5 5.53 4.68 -9.70
CA MET A 5 5.55 3.54 -10.63
C MET A 5 5.36 4.00 -12.09
N ALA A 6 4.43 4.91 -12.35
CA ALA A 6 4.21 5.49 -13.68
C ALA A 6 5.47 6.18 -14.21
N ARG A 7 6.14 7.00 -13.39
CA ARG A 7 7.43 7.61 -13.74
C ARG A 7 8.53 6.58 -14.02
N SER A 8 8.54 5.49 -13.26
CA SER A 8 9.51 4.40 -13.50
C SER A 8 9.27 3.71 -14.83
N LEU A 9 8.00 3.50 -15.21
CA LEU A 9 7.62 2.98 -16.51
C LEU A 9 8.05 3.93 -17.65
N VAL A 10 7.82 5.24 -17.50
CA VAL A 10 8.28 6.22 -18.51
C VAL A 10 9.81 6.23 -18.65
N ARG A 11 10.56 6.23 -17.54
CA ARG A 11 12.03 6.19 -17.59
C ARG A 11 12.57 4.91 -18.24
N ALA A 12 11.83 3.81 -18.17
CA ALA A 12 12.17 2.57 -18.86
C ALA A 12 11.81 2.58 -20.37
N GLY A 13 11.19 3.66 -20.86
CA GLY A 13 10.85 3.87 -22.26
C GLY A 13 9.48 3.31 -22.66
N LEU A 14 8.60 3.01 -21.71
CA LEU A 14 7.22 2.63 -22.01
C LEU A 14 6.38 3.88 -22.31
N ASP A 15 5.42 3.73 -23.22
CA ASP A 15 4.36 4.72 -23.46
C ASP A 15 3.32 4.61 -22.34
N VAL A 16 3.24 5.61 -21.46
CA VAL A 16 2.45 5.55 -20.23
C VAL A 16 1.30 6.54 -20.29
N SER A 17 0.10 5.98 -20.34
CA SER A 17 -1.15 6.70 -20.08
C SER A 17 -1.59 6.48 -18.63
N GLY A 18 -2.16 7.49 -17.98
CA GLY A 18 -2.59 7.38 -16.59
C GLY A 18 -3.79 8.26 -16.25
N CYS A 19 -4.58 7.81 -15.27
CA CYS A 19 -5.68 8.57 -14.69
C CYS A 19 -5.59 8.52 -13.16
N ASP A 20 -5.95 9.61 -12.49
CA ASP A 20 -6.05 9.71 -11.04
C ASP A 20 -7.13 10.75 -10.70
N LEU A 21 -7.69 10.67 -9.48
CA LEU A 21 -8.61 11.69 -8.97
C LEU A 21 -7.86 12.95 -8.53
N ASP A 22 -6.57 12.82 -8.23
CA ASP A 22 -5.69 13.93 -7.88
C ASP A 22 -5.11 14.61 -9.14
N SER A 23 -5.53 15.84 -9.42
CA SER A 23 -5.05 16.61 -10.57
C SER A 23 -3.55 16.89 -10.50
N ALA A 24 -2.97 17.03 -9.30
CA ALA A 24 -1.53 17.22 -9.16
C ALA A 24 -0.74 15.98 -9.58
N ALA A 25 -1.30 14.78 -9.40
CA ALA A 25 -0.69 13.55 -9.89
C ALA A 25 -0.72 13.48 -11.43
N LEU A 26 -1.80 13.95 -12.06
CA LEU A 26 -1.92 14.03 -13.53
C LEU A 26 -0.94 15.03 -14.14
N GLU A 27 -0.87 16.25 -13.60
CA GLU A 27 0.09 17.28 -14.02
C GLU A 27 1.53 16.76 -13.88
N SER A 28 1.81 16.04 -12.80
CA SER A 28 3.11 15.45 -12.61
C SER A 28 3.42 14.31 -13.58
N LEU A 29 2.43 13.52 -14.01
CA LEU A 29 2.62 12.48 -15.00
C LEU A 29 2.97 13.12 -16.35
N GLU A 30 2.24 14.17 -16.75
CA GLU A 30 2.51 14.94 -17.97
C GLU A 30 3.91 15.55 -17.97
N ALA A 31 4.31 16.17 -16.86
CA ALA A 31 5.66 16.70 -16.68
C ALA A 31 6.77 15.63 -16.73
N SER A 32 6.41 14.35 -16.63
CA SER A 32 7.31 13.20 -16.72
C SER A 32 7.18 12.47 -18.07
N ASP A 33 6.68 13.15 -19.11
CA ASP A 33 6.45 12.61 -20.46
C ASP A 33 5.38 11.49 -20.55
N GLY A 34 4.50 11.38 -19.55
CA GLY A 34 3.32 10.52 -19.61
C GLY A 34 2.08 11.24 -20.15
N HIS A 35 1.01 10.49 -20.40
CA HIS A 35 -0.24 10.99 -20.98
C HIS A 35 -1.37 10.96 -19.94
N PRO A 36 -1.77 12.11 -19.36
CA PRO A 36 -2.86 12.14 -18.39
C PRO A 36 -4.23 12.02 -19.07
N PHE A 37 -5.14 11.29 -18.44
CA PHE A 37 -6.54 11.13 -18.84
C PHE A 37 -7.46 11.26 -17.63
N THR A 38 -8.75 11.49 -17.90
CA THR A 38 -9.74 11.72 -16.84
C THR A 38 -10.47 10.46 -16.39
N THR A 39 -10.44 9.39 -17.20
CA THR A 39 -11.08 8.12 -16.86
C THR A 39 -10.18 6.91 -17.12
N PRO A 40 -10.39 5.79 -16.41
CA PRO A 40 -9.68 4.53 -16.69
C PRO A 40 -9.88 4.03 -18.13
N ALA A 41 -11.09 4.12 -18.67
CA ALA A 41 -11.37 3.70 -20.05
C ALA A 41 -10.57 4.50 -21.08
N GLU A 42 -10.48 5.82 -20.93
CA GLU A 42 -9.67 6.68 -21.81
C GLU A 42 -8.17 6.34 -21.72
N ALA A 43 -7.66 6.16 -20.50
CA ALA A 43 -6.25 5.81 -20.28
C ALA A 43 -5.87 4.43 -20.84
N CYS A 44 -6.84 3.50 -20.96
CA CYS A 44 -6.56 2.09 -21.28
C CYS A 44 -6.91 1.68 -22.72
N GLY A 45 -7.41 2.58 -23.57
CA GLY A 45 -7.97 2.24 -24.89
C GLY A 45 -7.06 1.44 -25.84
N ASN A 46 -5.74 1.52 -25.68
CA ASN A 46 -4.77 0.72 -26.45
C ASN A 46 -3.74 -0.02 -25.58
N ALA A 47 -3.93 -0.02 -24.25
CA ALA A 47 -2.93 -0.51 -23.32
C ALA A 47 -2.77 -2.04 -23.41
N ASP A 48 -1.52 -2.50 -23.52
CA ASP A 48 -1.15 -3.92 -23.36
C ASP A 48 -1.11 -4.33 -21.89
N ILE A 49 -0.78 -3.38 -21.01
CA ILE A 49 -0.59 -3.58 -19.57
C ILE A 49 -1.32 -2.46 -18.83
N VAL A 50 -2.18 -2.83 -17.87
CA VAL A 50 -2.86 -1.88 -16.98
C VAL A 50 -2.42 -2.15 -15.55
N VAL A 51 -1.75 -1.18 -14.92
CA VAL A 51 -1.30 -1.28 -13.53
C VAL A 51 -2.25 -0.53 -12.63
N VAL A 52 -2.91 -1.23 -11.70
CA VAL A 52 -3.91 -0.64 -10.79
C VAL A 52 -3.33 -0.47 -9.40
N VAL A 53 -3.15 0.78 -8.98
CA VAL A 53 -2.53 1.17 -7.71
C VAL A 53 -3.47 2.06 -6.89
N VAL A 54 -4.53 1.44 -6.37
CA VAL A 54 -5.55 2.09 -5.54
C VAL A 54 -5.60 1.52 -4.12
N VAL A 55 -6.45 2.05 -3.25
CA VAL A 55 -6.43 1.75 -1.81
C VAL A 55 -6.98 0.36 -1.48
N ASN A 56 -8.05 -0.07 -2.16
CA ASN A 56 -8.82 -1.25 -1.76
C ASN A 56 -9.52 -1.97 -2.93
N ALA A 57 -10.17 -3.09 -2.63
CA ALA A 57 -10.91 -3.89 -3.61
C ALA A 57 -12.06 -3.12 -4.26
N ALA A 58 -12.82 -2.31 -3.51
CA ALA A 58 -13.94 -1.54 -4.06
C ALA A 58 -13.49 -0.47 -5.06
N GLN A 59 -12.36 0.18 -4.80
CA GLN A 59 -11.74 1.10 -5.77
C GLN A 59 -11.20 0.34 -6.98
N THR A 60 -10.61 -0.85 -6.78
CA THR A 60 -10.13 -1.68 -7.90
C THR A 60 -11.28 -2.14 -8.78
N GLU A 61 -12.39 -2.55 -8.17
CA GLU A 61 -13.66 -2.87 -8.84
C GLU A 61 -14.17 -1.69 -9.67
N SER A 62 -14.21 -0.48 -9.08
CA SER A 62 -14.64 0.73 -9.79
C SER A 62 -13.73 1.08 -10.96
N VAL A 63 -12.41 1.00 -10.79
CA VAL A 63 -11.42 1.30 -11.83
C VAL A 63 -11.50 0.29 -12.98
N LEU A 64 -11.70 -0.99 -12.68
CA LEU A 64 -11.71 -2.03 -13.70
C LEU A 64 -13.07 -2.15 -14.39
N PHE A 65 -14.16 -2.13 -13.63
CA PHE A 65 -15.50 -2.53 -14.09
C PHE A 65 -16.60 -1.50 -13.85
N GLY A 66 -16.25 -0.28 -13.41
CA GLY A 66 -17.20 0.83 -13.31
C GLY A 66 -17.71 1.30 -14.67
N GLN A 67 -18.56 2.33 -14.66
CA GLN A 67 -19.18 2.89 -15.87
C GLN A 67 -18.14 3.27 -16.94
N ASP A 68 -17.01 3.85 -16.53
CA ASP A 68 -15.87 4.19 -17.40
C ASP A 68 -14.62 3.36 -17.02
N GLY A 69 -14.84 2.08 -16.70
CA GLY A 69 -13.80 1.16 -16.24
C GLY A 69 -12.84 0.70 -17.34
N ALA A 70 -11.60 0.42 -16.95
CA ALA A 70 -10.51 0.03 -17.84
C ALA A 70 -10.84 -1.21 -18.70
N VAL A 71 -11.50 -2.23 -18.11
CA VAL A 71 -11.75 -3.52 -18.78
C VAL A 71 -12.61 -3.38 -20.04
N ALA A 72 -13.49 -2.37 -20.10
CA ALA A 72 -14.32 -2.13 -21.27
C ALA A 72 -13.51 -1.67 -22.49
N ALA A 73 -12.37 -1.00 -22.25
CA ALA A 73 -11.50 -0.43 -23.28
C ALA A 73 -10.30 -1.32 -23.62
N MET A 74 -9.96 -2.27 -22.76
CA MET A 74 -8.85 -3.21 -22.96
C MET A 74 -9.13 -4.26 -24.03
N LYS A 75 -8.07 -4.67 -24.74
CA LYS A 75 -8.12 -5.73 -25.75
C LYS A 75 -7.84 -7.12 -25.15
N PRO A 76 -8.42 -8.22 -25.70
CA PRO A 76 -8.04 -9.57 -25.31
C PRO A 76 -6.53 -9.81 -25.44
N GLY A 77 -5.95 -10.56 -24.50
CA GLY A 77 -4.50 -10.81 -24.40
C GLY A 77 -3.71 -9.74 -23.66
N SER A 78 -4.31 -8.60 -23.32
CA SER A 78 -3.71 -7.62 -22.39
C SER A 78 -3.70 -8.17 -20.95
N VAL A 79 -2.98 -7.49 -20.05
CA VAL A 79 -2.87 -7.90 -18.64
C VAL A 79 -3.18 -6.77 -17.66
N ILE A 80 -3.88 -7.12 -16.59
CA ILE A 80 -4.07 -6.28 -15.41
C ILE A 80 -3.04 -6.70 -14.35
N ILE A 81 -2.24 -5.76 -13.86
CA ILE A 81 -1.41 -5.91 -12.67
C ILE A 81 -2.12 -5.19 -11.52
N SER A 82 -2.73 -5.94 -10.61
CA SER A 82 -3.44 -5.37 -9.46
C SER A 82 -2.53 -5.32 -8.23
N SER A 83 -2.26 -4.11 -7.73
CA SER A 83 -1.34 -3.89 -6.62
C SER A 83 -2.00 -3.40 -5.34
N ALA A 84 -3.34 -3.29 -5.33
CA ALA A 84 -4.09 -2.92 -4.14
C ALA A 84 -4.04 -4.05 -3.09
N THR A 85 -4.00 -3.68 -1.81
CA THR A 85 -4.13 -4.67 -0.73
C THR A 85 -5.60 -5.01 -0.52
N MET A 86 -5.96 -6.28 -0.71
CA MET A 86 -7.31 -6.81 -0.61
C MET A 86 -7.32 -8.27 -0.13
N SER A 87 -8.51 -8.86 0.03
CA SER A 87 -8.60 -10.28 0.37
C SER A 87 -8.29 -11.17 -0.84
N PRO A 88 -7.80 -12.41 -0.65
CA PRO A 88 -7.56 -13.34 -1.76
C PRO A 88 -8.83 -13.69 -2.53
N ALA A 89 -10.00 -13.62 -1.88
CA ALA A 89 -11.28 -13.87 -2.51
C ALA A 89 -11.66 -12.74 -3.48
N ASP A 90 -11.40 -11.47 -3.10
CA ASP A 90 -11.65 -10.32 -3.96
C ASP A 90 -10.77 -10.37 -5.21
N ALA A 91 -9.47 -10.63 -5.05
CA ALA A 91 -8.53 -10.77 -6.17
C ALA A 91 -8.97 -11.87 -7.16
N LYS A 92 -9.39 -13.04 -6.64
CA LYS A 92 -9.92 -14.13 -7.47
C LYS A 92 -11.21 -13.74 -8.21
N GLY A 93 -12.11 -13.01 -7.55
CA GLY A 93 -13.35 -12.54 -8.17
C GLY A 93 -13.10 -11.55 -9.32
N LEU A 94 -12.19 -10.61 -9.11
CA LEU A 94 -11.77 -9.65 -10.15
C LEU A 94 -11.11 -10.37 -11.34
N ALA A 95 -10.22 -11.33 -11.07
CA ALA A 95 -9.55 -12.11 -12.11
C ALA A 95 -10.52 -12.96 -12.94
N ALA A 96 -11.51 -13.60 -12.30
CA ALA A 96 -12.51 -14.39 -13.01
C ALA A 96 -13.29 -13.55 -14.03
N ARG A 97 -13.66 -12.32 -13.67
CA ARG A 97 -14.37 -11.39 -14.56
C ARG A 97 -13.47 -10.80 -15.66
N ALA A 98 -12.19 -10.57 -15.37
CA ALA A 98 -11.23 -10.19 -16.41
C ALA A 98 -11.07 -11.31 -17.46
N ALA A 99 -11.05 -12.58 -17.01
CA ALA A 99 -10.94 -13.73 -17.89
C ALA A 99 -12.14 -13.89 -18.85
N GLU A 100 -13.35 -13.51 -18.44
CA GLU A 100 -14.54 -13.48 -19.33
C GLU A 100 -14.35 -12.57 -20.56
N ARG A 101 -13.41 -11.62 -20.47
CA ARG A 101 -13.03 -10.68 -21.56
C ARG A 101 -11.74 -11.09 -22.27
N GLY A 102 -11.17 -12.24 -21.92
CA GLY A 102 -9.88 -12.71 -22.44
C GLY A 102 -8.70 -11.85 -21.97
N ILE A 103 -8.83 -11.17 -20.83
CA ILE A 103 -7.78 -10.33 -20.25
C ILE A 103 -7.09 -11.11 -19.13
N HIS A 104 -5.75 -11.12 -19.15
CA HIS A 104 -4.95 -11.74 -18.09
C HIS A 104 -5.00 -10.91 -16.81
N TYR A 105 -4.84 -11.57 -15.66
CA TYR A 105 -4.84 -10.89 -14.37
C TYR A 105 -3.68 -11.41 -13.52
N LEU A 106 -2.92 -10.47 -12.98
CA LEU A 106 -1.81 -10.71 -12.06
C LEU A 106 -2.13 -10.04 -10.72
N ASP A 107 -2.34 -10.84 -9.69
CA ASP A 107 -2.45 -10.38 -8.30
C ASP A 107 -1.05 -10.10 -7.78
N ALA A 108 -0.68 -8.82 -7.73
CA ALA A 108 0.69 -8.35 -7.57
C ALA A 108 0.79 -7.16 -6.57
N PRO A 109 0.38 -7.36 -5.30
CA PRO A 109 0.60 -6.36 -4.27
C PRO A 109 2.08 -6.05 -4.07
N ILE A 110 2.34 -4.81 -3.63
CA ILE A 110 3.68 -4.23 -3.58
C ILE A 110 4.13 -3.89 -2.15
N SER A 111 5.44 -3.80 -1.96
CA SER A 111 6.08 -3.33 -0.72
C SER A 111 7.32 -2.48 -1.05
N GLY A 112 7.65 -1.53 -0.17
CA GLY A 112 8.82 -0.65 -0.31
C GLY A 112 8.55 0.86 -0.19
N GLY A 113 7.29 1.28 -0.27
CA GLY A 113 6.88 2.68 -0.10
C GLY A 113 7.11 3.56 -1.34
N ALA A 114 6.77 4.85 -1.21
CA ALA A 114 6.76 5.80 -2.33
C ALA A 114 8.14 6.06 -2.94
N ALA A 115 9.21 6.10 -2.13
CA ALA A 115 10.58 6.29 -2.64
C ALA A 115 11.02 5.13 -3.54
N LYS A 116 10.87 3.88 -3.08
CA LYS A 116 11.17 2.70 -3.91
C LYS A 116 10.29 2.60 -5.14
N ALA A 117 9.04 3.04 -5.06
CA ALA A 117 8.16 3.14 -6.23
C ALA A 117 8.72 4.10 -7.29
N ASP A 118 9.16 5.29 -6.87
CA ASP A 118 9.73 6.30 -7.78
C ASP A 118 11.09 5.87 -8.35
N GLU A 119 11.87 5.06 -7.62
CA GLU A 119 13.14 4.49 -8.08
C GLU A 119 12.99 3.25 -8.98
N GLY A 120 11.79 2.69 -9.13
CA GLY A 120 11.58 1.42 -9.83
C GLY A 120 12.12 0.20 -9.09
N LYS A 121 12.18 0.26 -7.75
CA LYS A 121 12.80 -0.75 -6.87
C LYS A 121 11.82 -1.37 -5.88
N LEU A 122 10.55 -1.49 -6.28
CA LEU A 122 9.57 -2.16 -5.42
C LEU A 122 9.87 -3.65 -5.28
N THR A 123 9.42 -4.21 -4.17
CA THR A 123 9.22 -5.65 -4.05
C THR A 123 7.78 -5.96 -4.45
N VAL A 124 7.61 -6.85 -5.43
CA VAL A 124 6.31 -7.30 -5.92
C VAL A 124 6.08 -8.74 -5.47
N MET A 125 4.94 -9.01 -4.84
CA MET A 125 4.51 -10.34 -4.41
C MET A 125 3.42 -10.82 -5.37
N ALA A 126 3.81 -11.41 -6.50
CA ALA A 126 2.91 -11.68 -7.61
C ALA A 126 2.43 -13.14 -7.67
N SER A 127 1.19 -13.34 -8.08
CA SER A 127 0.64 -14.66 -8.40
C SER A 127 -0.39 -14.55 -9.52
N GLY A 128 -0.43 -15.56 -10.38
CA GLY A 128 -1.24 -15.59 -11.59
C GLY A 128 -0.60 -16.50 -12.64
N PRO A 129 -1.33 -16.85 -13.70
CA PRO A 129 -0.85 -17.86 -14.63
C PRO A 129 0.38 -17.34 -15.43
N PRO A 130 1.23 -18.23 -15.95
CA PRO A 130 2.48 -17.85 -16.62
C PRO A 130 2.31 -16.85 -17.77
N GLU A 131 1.20 -16.91 -18.50
CA GLU A 131 0.87 -15.96 -19.56
C GLU A 131 0.62 -14.53 -19.03
N ALA A 132 0.08 -14.39 -17.82
CA ALA A 132 -0.07 -13.09 -17.18
C ALA A 132 1.29 -12.50 -16.79
N PHE A 133 2.21 -13.31 -16.26
CA PHE A 133 3.58 -12.90 -16.00
C PHE A 133 4.32 -12.50 -17.27
N ALA A 134 4.20 -13.29 -18.34
CA ALA A 134 4.82 -12.99 -19.62
C ALA A 134 4.32 -11.65 -20.21
N ALA A 135 3.01 -11.42 -20.19
CA ALA A 135 2.41 -10.16 -20.64
C ALA A 135 2.81 -8.97 -19.74
N ALA A 136 2.94 -9.18 -18.43
CA ALA A 136 3.27 -8.14 -17.45
C ALA A 136 4.77 -7.78 -17.40
N LYS A 137 5.62 -8.61 -18.00
CA LYS A 137 7.08 -8.55 -17.84
C LYS A 137 7.68 -7.15 -18.09
N PRO A 138 7.33 -6.42 -19.17
CA PRO A 138 7.91 -5.10 -19.42
C PRO A 138 7.64 -4.10 -18.28
N ALA A 139 6.44 -4.13 -17.70
CA ALA A 139 6.09 -3.26 -16.59
C ALA A 139 6.76 -3.72 -15.28
N LEU A 140 6.78 -5.02 -15.01
CA LEU A 140 7.43 -5.60 -13.83
C LEU A 140 8.93 -5.27 -13.80
N ASP A 141 9.63 -5.45 -14.93
CA ASP A 141 11.06 -5.13 -15.06
C ASP A 141 11.36 -3.64 -14.80
N ALA A 142 10.42 -2.74 -15.14
CA ALA A 142 10.58 -1.30 -15.00
C ALA A 142 10.29 -0.77 -13.59
N MET A 143 9.40 -1.43 -12.84
CA MET A 143 8.90 -0.91 -11.55
C MET A 143 9.39 -1.69 -10.33
N ALA A 144 10.04 -2.83 -10.52
CA ALA A 144 10.45 -3.72 -9.44
C ALA A 144 11.95 -4.04 -9.45
N GLU A 145 12.54 -4.06 -8.26
CA GLU A 145 13.87 -4.64 -8.03
C GLU A 145 13.76 -6.16 -7.81
N THR A 146 12.63 -6.61 -7.25
CA THR A 146 12.40 -8.02 -6.97
C THR A 146 10.94 -8.37 -7.22
N VAL A 147 10.72 -9.39 -8.05
CA VAL A 147 9.40 -9.99 -8.28
C VAL A 147 9.44 -11.41 -7.73
N TYR A 148 8.62 -11.68 -6.72
CA TYR A 148 8.37 -13.03 -6.27
C TYR A 148 7.21 -13.62 -7.07
N GLU A 149 7.48 -14.67 -7.82
CA GLU A 149 6.47 -15.45 -8.54
C GLU A 149 5.95 -16.56 -7.61
N LEU A 150 4.81 -16.32 -6.97
CA LEU A 150 4.27 -17.11 -5.86
C LEU A 150 3.31 -18.22 -6.33
N GLY A 151 3.36 -18.56 -7.62
CA GLY A 151 2.57 -19.60 -8.26
C GLY A 151 1.41 -19.10 -9.13
N ASP A 152 0.80 -20.06 -9.82
CA ASP A 152 -0.11 -19.80 -10.94
C ASP A 152 -1.51 -19.31 -10.50
N ALA A 153 -1.86 -19.52 -9.23
CA ALA A 153 -3.18 -19.21 -8.71
C ALA A 153 -3.25 -17.76 -8.20
N VAL A 154 -4.14 -16.96 -8.80
CA VAL A 154 -4.50 -15.63 -8.30
C VAL A 154 -4.96 -15.69 -6.83
N GLY A 155 -4.55 -14.73 -6.03
CA GLY A 155 -4.89 -14.59 -4.60
C GLY A 155 -3.77 -15.03 -3.66
N ILE A 156 -2.74 -15.71 -4.15
CA ILE A 156 -1.58 -16.08 -3.33
C ILE A 156 -0.73 -14.84 -3.00
N GLY A 157 -0.51 -13.95 -3.98
CA GLY A 157 0.15 -12.66 -3.77
C GLY A 157 -0.53 -11.82 -2.69
N SER A 158 -1.86 -11.68 -2.79
CA SER A 158 -2.70 -11.06 -1.77
C SER A 158 -2.56 -11.73 -0.40
N SER A 159 -2.47 -13.07 -0.34
CA SER A 159 -2.28 -13.81 0.91
C SER A 159 -0.92 -13.49 1.57
N PHE A 160 0.16 -13.47 0.79
CA PHE A 160 1.48 -13.05 1.27
C PHE A 160 1.46 -11.61 1.77
N LYS A 161 0.81 -10.71 1.01
CA LYS A 161 0.67 -9.31 1.42
C LYS A 161 -0.10 -9.14 2.72
N ILE A 162 -1.14 -9.93 2.97
CA ILE A 162 -1.90 -9.90 4.23
C ILE A 162 -1.01 -10.27 5.42
N VAL A 163 -0.17 -11.29 5.28
CA VAL A 163 0.81 -11.64 6.32
C VAL A 163 1.81 -10.49 6.55
N ASN A 164 2.29 -9.87 5.47
CA ASN A 164 3.15 -8.69 5.56
C ASN A 164 2.45 -7.53 6.27
N GLN A 165 1.20 -7.22 5.96
CA GLN A 165 0.46 -6.12 6.57
C GLN A 165 0.09 -6.38 8.03
N LEU A 166 -0.14 -7.64 8.41
CA LEU A 166 -0.27 -8.04 9.81
C LEU A 166 0.98 -7.60 10.59
N LEU A 167 2.16 -8.02 10.14
CA LEU A 167 3.43 -7.68 10.79
C LEU A 167 3.70 -6.17 10.74
N ALA A 168 3.47 -5.53 9.60
CA ALA A 168 3.66 -4.09 9.43
C ALA A 168 2.82 -3.29 10.44
N GLY A 169 1.52 -3.54 10.50
CA GLY A 169 0.62 -2.81 11.40
C GLY A 169 0.94 -3.06 12.87
N VAL A 170 1.26 -4.30 13.25
CA VAL A 170 1.71 -4.63 14.62
C VAL A 170 3.00 -3.91 14.98
N HIS A 171 4.00 -3.92 14.10
CA HIS A 171 5.29 -3.28 14.37
C HIS A 171 5.17 -1.75 14.46
N ILE A 172 4.32 -1.12 13.65
CA ILE A 172 4.06 0.33 13.74
C ILE A 172 3.40 0.66 15.07
N ALA A 173 2.33 -0.07 15.44
CA ALA A 173 1.64 0.13 16.70
C ALA A 173 2.59 -0.04 17.91
N ALA A 174 3.40 -1.10 17.91
CA ALA A 174 4.40 -1.33 18.94
C ALA A 174 5.49 -0.25 18.97
N ALA A 175 5.93 0.27 17.80
CA ALA A 175 6.89 1.35 17.73
C ALA A 175 6.32 2.65 18.32
N CYS A 176 5.08 3.00 17.99
CA CYS A 176 4.37 4.14 18.57
C CYS A 176 4.20 3.99 20.09
N GLU A 177 3.85 2.81 20.59
CA GLU A 177 3.79 2.55 22.02
C GLU A 177 5.16 2.71 22.69
N ALA A 178 6.21 2.12 22.11
CA ALA A 178 7.56 2.17 22.66
C ALA A 178 8.13 3.59 22.72
N ILE A 179 7.96 4.41 21.68
CA ILE A 179 8.51 5.77 21.64
C ILE A 179 7.77 6.70 22.62
N THR A 180 6.44 6.55 22.74
CA THR A 180 5.64 7.31 23.70
C THR A 180 5.95 6.85 25.13
N PHE A 181 6.13 5.56 25.37
CA PHE A 181 6.53 5.05 26.68
C PHE A 181 7.93 5.53 27.07
N ALA A 182 8.88 5.57 26.13
CA ALA A 182 10.20 6.15 26.37
C ALA A 182 10.12 7.62 26.84
N LYS A 183 9.22 8.41 26.24
CA LYS A 183 8.95 9.78 26.68
C LYS A 183 8.40 9.83 28.12
N SER A 184 7.54 8.89 28.52
CA SER A 184 7.02 8.80 29.89
C SER A 184 8.08 8.47 30.95
N LEU A 185 9.22 7.93 30.52
CA LEU A 185 10.38 7.63 31.36
C LEU A 185 11.42 8.77 31.34
N ASP A 186 11.06 9.95 30.82
CA ASP A 186 11.95 11.11 30.65
C ASP A 186 13.20 10.82 29.80
N LEU A 187 13.13 9.84 28.88
CA LEU A 187 14.24 9.49 27.99
C LEU A 187 14.30 10.43 26.78
N ASP A 188 15.51 10.68 26.28
CA ASP A 188 15.72 11.26 24.95
C ASP A 188 15.31 10.25 23.87
N ILE A 189 14.15 10.48 23.28
CA ILE A 189 13.59 9.62 22.22
C ILE A 189 14.49 9.52 20.98
N SER A 190 15.35 10.51 20.71
CA SER A 190 16.33 10.44 19.62
C SER A 190 17.43 9.43 19.94
N LYS A 191 17.91 9.43 21.20
CA LYS A 191 18.87 8.42 21.67
C LYS A 191 18.25 7.04 21.71
N VAL A 192 16.98 6.91 22.12
CA VAL A 192 16.24 5.64 22.08
C VAL A 192 16.16 5.11 20.66
N PHE A 193 15.81 5.95 19.68
CA PHE A 193 15.80 5.55 18.27
C PHE A 193 17.15 5.02 17.81
N GLU A 194 18.25 5.72 18.12
CA GLU A 194 19.61 5.30 17.74
C GLU A 194 19.98 3.93 18.33
N VAL A 195 19.68 3.70 19.62
CA VAL A 195 20.03 2.48 20.33
C VAL A 195 19.15 1.31 19.87
N ILE A 196 17.84 1.51 19.77
CA ILE A 196 16.89 0.46 19.40
C ILE A 196 17.10 0.01 17.97
N THR A 197 17.41 0.91 17.03
CA THR A 197 17.76 0.57 15.63
C THR A 197 18.91 -0.44 15.54
N LYS A 198 19.83 -0.45 16.52
CA LYS A 198 20.99 -1.37 16.58
C LYS A 198 20.76 -2.57 17.51
N SER A 199 19.56 -2.72 18.06
CA SER A 199 19.22 -3.71 19.09
C SER A 199 18.17 -4.70 18.61
N ALA A 200 17.98 -5.81 19.34
CA ALA A 200 17.03 -6.87 18.98
C ALA A 200 15.55 -6.44 18.95
N GLY A 201 15.20 -5.33 19.61
CA GLY A 201 13.86 -4.75 19.58
C GLY A 201 13.50 -4.02 18.29
N ASN A 202 14.43 -3.94 17.34
CA ASN A 202 14.23 -3.23 16.09
C ASN A 202 13.26 -3.94 15.13
N SER A 203 12.65 -3.14 14.25
CA SER A 203 12.00 -3.62 13.03
C SER A 203 12.15 -2.58 11.93
N TRP A 204 12.01 -2.98 10.66
CA TRP A 204 12.01 -2.01 9.56
C TRP A 204 10.96 -0.89 9.76
N MET A 205 9.81 -1.21 10.34
CA MET A 205 8.76 -0.22 10.62
C MET A 205 9.19 0.74 11.74
N PHE A 206 9.91 0.30 12.75
CA PHE A 206 10.46 1.19 13.78
C PHE A 206 11.46 2.17 13.15
N GLU A 207 12.47 1.68 12.43
CA GLU A 207 13.46 2.52 11.75
C GLU A 207 12.80 3.54 10.81
N ASN A 208 11.85 3.05 10.01
CA ASN A 208 11.24 3.85 8.97
C ASN A 208 10.23 4.87 9.51
N ARG A 209 9.49 4.55 10.59
CA ARG A 209 8.41 5.42 11.08
C ARG A 209 8.86 6.37 12.18
N MET A 210 9.73 5.93 13.09
CA MET A 210 10.07 6.75 14.24
C MET A 210 10.88 7.99 13.87
N GLN A 211 11.62 7.97 12.75
CA GLN A 211 12.23 9.19 12.19
C GLN A 211 11.22 10.32 11.94
N TYR A 212 9.97 10.00 11.59
CA TYR A 212 8.93 11.00 11.34
C TYR A 212 8.36 11.56 12.64
N VAL A 213 8.20 10.72 13.67
CA VAL A 213 7.83 11.16 15.02
C VAL A 213 8.90 12.09 15.59
N LEU A 214 10.19 11.74 15.44
CA LEU A 214 11.31 12.58 15.88
C LEU A 214 11.34 13.94 15.16
N ALA A 215 10.99 13.95 13.87
CA ALA A 215 10.90 15.17 13.08
C ALA A 215 9.62 15.99 13.34
N GLY A 216 8.67 15.46 14.11
CA GLY A 216 7.34 16.07 14.30
C GLY A 216 6.52 16.15 13.01
N ASP A 217 6.80 15.26 12.05
CA ASP A 217 6.14 15.22 10.75
C ASP A 217 5.12 14.08 10.68
N TYR A 218 3.85 14.44 10.73
CA TYR A 218 2.73 13.50 10.68
C TYR A 218 2.00 13.54 9.33
N ALA A 219 2.64 14.02 8.26
CA ALA A 219 2.07 13.98 6.93
C ALA A 219 1.85 12.52 6.45
N PRO A 220 0.76 12.23 5.73
CA PRO A 220 0.39 10.88 5.34
C PRO A 220 1.28 10.34 4.21
N ARG A 221 2.42 9.75 4.58
CA ARG A 221 3.20 8.85 3.70
C ARG A 221 2.51 7.50 3.55
N SER A 222 1.89 7.06 4.63
CA SER A 222 0.86 6.04 4.72
C SER A 222 -0.09 6.49 5.81
N ALA A 223 -1.39 6.56 5.52
CA ALA A 223 -2.35 7.14 6.45
C ALA A 223 -2.79 6.13 7.53
N VAL A 224 -3.26 6.62 8.68
CA VAL A 224 -3.87 5.78 9.74
C VAL A 224 -4.98 4.89 9.16
N SER A 225 -5.85 5.46 8.33
CA SER A 225 -6.95 4.73 7.66
C SER A 225 -6.48 3.57 6.76
N ILE A 226 -5.25 3.61 6.24
CA ILE A 226 -4.67 2.47 5.50
C ILE A 226 -4.50 1.26 6.43
N PHE A 227 -4.02 1.47 7.65
CA PHE A 227 -3.83 0.39 8.62
C PHE A 227 -5.11 -0.03 9.30
N THR A 228 -6.09 0.87 9.47
CA THR A 228 -7.46 0.47 9.85
C THR A 228 -8.03 -0.52 8.83
N LYS A 229 -7.90 -0.22 7.53
CA LYS A 229 -8.32 -1.12 6.44
C LYS A 229 -7.54 -2.43 6.43
N ASP A 230 -6.21 -2.36 6.39
CA ASP A 230 -5.36 -3.55 6.20
C ASP A 230 -5.46 -4.53 7.36
N LEU A 231 -5.40 -4.04 8.60
CA LEU A 231 -5.61 -4.89 9.77
C LEU A 231 -7.08 -5.33 9.91
N GLY A 232 -8.02 -4.55 9.36
CA GLY A 232 -9.42 -4.97 9.19
C GLY A 232 -9.55 -6.22 8.33
N ILE A 233 -8.89 -6.26 7.16
CA ILE A 233 -8.84 -7.43 6.27
C ILE A 233 -8.23 -8.64 7.00
N VAL A 234 -7.12 -8.42 7.71
CA VAL A 234 -6.46 -9.46 8.54
C VAL A 234 -7.44 -10.03 9.58
N SER A 235 -8.13 -9.15 10.33
CA SER A 235 -9.10 -9.53 11.35
C SER A 235 -10.29 -10.31 10.79
N ASP A 236 -10.85 -9.87 9.66
CA ASP A 236 -11.98 -10.53 9.00
C ASP A 236 -11.60 -11.92 8.47
N LEU A 237 -10.40 -12.08 7.90
CA LEU A 237 -9.89 -13.38 7.46
C LEU A 237 -9.67 -14.33 8.64
N GLY A 238 -9.05 -13.85 9.73
CA GLY A 238 -8.89 -14.63 10.95
C GLY A 238 -10.24 -15.10 11.52
N ARG A 239 -11.23 -14.21 11.59
CA ARG A 239 -12.60 -14.55 12.02
C ARG A 239 -13.24 -15.61 11.13
N LYS A 240 -13.19 -15.45 9.80
CA LYS A 240 -13.73 -16.44 8.84
C LYS A 240 -13.09 -17.82 9.01
N GLN A 241 -11.78 -17.87 9.28
CA GLN A 241 -11.02 -19.11 9.46
C GLN A 241 -11.02 -19.64 10.90
N LYS A 242 -11.63 -18.91 11.86
CA LYS A 242 -11.52 -19.18 13.30
C LYS A 242 -10.05 -19.24 13.79
N PHE A 243 -9.17 -18.44 13.18
CA PHE A 243 -7.76 -18.34 13.55
C PHE A 243 -7.53 -17.18 14.55
N PRO A 244 -6.82 -17.42 15.67
CA PRO A 244 -6.60 -16.39 16.69
C PRO A 244 -5.55 -15.36 16.26
N LEU A 245 -5.91 -14.08 16.28
CA LEU A 245 -5.04 -12.94 15.94
C LEU A 245 -4.98 -11.89 17.06
N PRO A 246 -4.61 -12.25 18.30
CA PRO A 246 -4.73 -11.36 19.45
C PRO A 246 -3.89 -10.09 19.32
N ILE A 247 -2.64 -10.21 18.85
CA ILE A 247 -1.71 -9.07 18.72
C ILE A 247 -2.19 -8.11 17.62
N ALA A 248 -2.55 -8.64 16.44
CA ALA A 248 -3.07 -7.81 15.35
C ALA A 248 -4.42 -7.16 15.71
N SER A 249 -5.24 -7.81 16.54
CA SER A 249 -6.50 -7.23 17.03
C SER A 249 -6.26 -6.05 17.96
N ALA A 250 -5.27 -6.13 18.86
CA ALA A 250 -4.88 -5.01 19.70
C ALA A 250 -4.33 -3.83 18.87
N ALA A 251 -3.44 -4.13 17.92
CA ALA A 251 -2.91 -3.12 17.00
C ALA A 251 -4.02 -2.45 16.18
N LEU A 252 -4.99 -3.22 15.65
CA LEU A 252 -6.13 -2.66 14.92
C LEU A 252 -6.92 -1.67 15.77
N GLN A 253 -7.14 -1.96 17.06
CA GLN A 253 -7.87 -1.03 17.92
C GLN A 253 -7.13 0.29 18.13
N LEU A 254 -5.79 0.29 18.16
CA LEU A 254 -5.01 1.53 18.21
C LEU A 254 -5.28 2.41 16.98
N PHE A 255 -5.22 1.85 15.77
CA PHE A 255 -5.53 2.61 14.55
C PHE A 255 -6.99 3.07 14.50
N VAL A 256 -7.95 2.22 14.88
CA VAL A 256 -9.37 2.61 14.95
C VAL A 256 -9.60 3.77 15.93
N MET A 257 -8.99 3.73 17.11
CA MET A 257 -9.08 4.83 18.08
C MET A 257 -8.44 6.11 17.54
N THR A 258 -7.29 6.01 16.85
CA THR A 258 -6.61 7.17 16.25
C THR A 258 -7.44 7.79 15.13
N GLU A 259 -8.05 6.97 14.28
CA GLU A 259 -8.96 7.43 13.24
C GLU A 259 -10.23 8.08 13.84
N ALA A 260 -10.83 7.47 14.87
CA ALA A 260 -11.97 8.03 15.57
C ALA A 260 -11.65 9.37 16.27
N ALA A 261 -10.38 9.60 16.63
CA ALA A 261 -9.89 10.87 17.15
C ALA A 261 -9.62 11.92 16.04
N GLY A 262 -10.08 11.69 14.81
CA GLY A 262 -10.00 12.63 13.69
C GLY A 262 -8.69 12.57 12.90
N MET A 263 -7.78 11.64 13.22
CA MET A 263 -6.45 11.55 12.58
C MET A 263 -6.39 10.49 11.47
N GLY A 264 -7.53 10.11 10.89
CA GLY A 264 -7.59 9.07 9.85
C GLY A 264 -6.81 9.40 8.58
N GLY A 265 -6.69 10.69 8.26
CA GLY A 265 -5.93 11.22 7.13
C GLY A 265 -4.48 11.56 7.45
N ASP A 266 -4.05 11.45 8.71
CA ASP A 266 -2.68 11.71 9.13
C ASP A 266 -1.80 10.48 8.91
N GLY A 267 -0.48 10.65 8.99
CA GLY A 267 0.48 9.54 8.96
C GLY A 267 0.17 8.49 10.04
N ASP A 268 0.40 7.22 9.70
CA ASP A 268 0.20 6.05 10.57
C ASP A 268 0.94 6.14 11.92
N THR A 269 1.95 6.99 12.03
CA THR A 269 2.65 7.37 13.27
C THR A 269 1.80 8.18 14.25
N SER A 270 0.66 8.73 13.84
CA SER A 270 -0.26 9.50 14.70
C SER A 270 -0.90 8.66 15.80
N VAL A 271 -0.76 7.34 15.76
CA VAL A 271 -0.99 6.48 16.92
C VAL A 271 -0.15 6.94 18.12
N ALA A 272 1.11 7.36 17.91
CA ALA A 272 1.95 7.90 18.96
C ALA A 272 1.37 9.19 19.57
N ARG A 273 0.80 10.08 18.73
CA ARG A 273 0.13 11.31 19.18
C ARG A 273 -1.09 11.00 20.04
N LEU A 274 -1.92 10.03 19.63
CA LEU A 274 -3.06 9.60 20.43
C LEU A 274 -2.60 9.11 21.81
N LEU A 275 -1.60 8.22 21.84
CA LEU A 275 -1.08 7.68 23.09
C LEU A 275 -0.47 8.76 23.99
N ALA A 276 0.25 9.72 23.39
CA ALA A 276 0.84 10.85 24.11
C ALA A 276 -0.25 11.74 24.72
N ARG A 277 -1.32 12.07 23.98
CA ARG A 277 -2.48 12.80 24.51
C ARG A 277 -3.12 12.09 25.70
N ILE A 278 -3.36 10.78 25.60
CA ILE A 278 -3.94 9.98 26.69
C ILE A 278 -3.05 9.99 27.94
N ALA A 279 -1.73 9.94 27.75
CA ALA A 279 -0.75 9.92 28.83
C ALA A 279 -0.36 11.31 29.36
N GLY A 280 -0.88 12.40 28.79
CA GLY A 280 -0.47 13.76 29.15
C GLY A 280 0.99 14.09 28.79
N LEU A 281 1.49 13.52 27.69
CA LEU A 281 2.86 13.69 27.19
C LEU A 281 2.86 14.54 25.92
N GLU A 282 3.98 15.23 25.69
CA GLU A 282 4.23 16.00 24.47
C GLU A 282 5.30 15.33 23.61
N LEU A 283 4.95 15.04 22.36
CA LEU A 283 5.90 14.60 21.32
C LEU A 283 6.18 15.74 20.35
N PRO A 284 7.32 15.71 19.62
CA PRO A 284 7.61 16.71 18.60
C PRO A 284 6.46 16.88 17.62
N GLY A 285 6.16 18.13 17.25
CA GLY A 285 5.12 18.49 16.27
C GLY A 285 3.68 18.31 16.73
N MET A 286 3.44 18.00 18.01
CA MET A 286 2.10 18.10 18.58
C MET A 286 1.77 19.57 18.85
N GLU A 287 0.58 20.02 18.44
CA GLU A 287 0.04 21.32 18.86
C GLU A 287 -0.39 21.21 20.33
N GLU A 288 -0.12 22.25 21.13
CA GLU A 288 -0.72 22.41 22.46
C GLU A 288 -2.22 22.67 22.27
N ASP A 289 -3.06 21.87 22.94
CA ASP A 289 -4.53 22.02 22.92
C ASP A 289 -4.99 23.30 23.67
#